data_AF-A0A4R5GZ58-F1
#
_entry.id   AF-A0A4R5GZ58-F1
#
_cell.length_a   1.000
_cell.length_b   1.000
_cell.length_c   1.000
_cell.angle_alpha   90.00
_cell.angle_beta   90.00
_cell.angle_gamma   90.00
#
_symmetry.space_group_name_H-M   'P 1'
#
loop_
_entity.id
_entity.type
_entity.pdbx_description
1 polymer ?
#
loop_
_entity_poly.entity_id
_entity_poly.type
_entity_poly.pdbx_seq_one_letter_code
_entity_poly.pdbx_strand_id
1 'polypeptide(L)'
;MIDFAFIAKLEGSSRKGYVPDPENSQSGVTVACGFDIGQRDVTEICNAFPAELADKLTPYVGKTKQEALVCLNQQPLEITPEEEAEINKFSHAQAEERLKQQWQASGARTSFDDLPSACQTVIASVAFQYGNLAQRTPNFWRQVTSLDWQAALANLRNFGDKYPTRRNLEADLLEAHI
;
A
#
# COMPACT_ATOMS: atom_id res chain seq x y z
N MET A 1 -1.31 5.87 -16.68
CA MET A 1 -0.30 5.07 -15.97
C MET A 1 -0.01 5.71 -14.62
N ILE A 2 0.12 4.90 -13.57
CA ILE A 2 0.46 5.33 -12.21
C ILE A 2 1.93 5.74 -12.15
N ASP A 3 2.22 6.89 -11.52
CA ASP A 3 3.58 7.32 -11.18
C ASP A 3 4.02 6.69 -9.85
N PHE A 4 4.66 5.53 -9.92
CA PHE A 4 5.22 4.84 -8.76
C PHE A 4 6.41 5.59 -8.14
N ALA A 5 7.10 6.46 -8.87
CA ALA A 5 8.19 7.26 -8.32
C ALA A 5 7.64 8.36 -7.39
N PHE A 6 6.47 8.91 -7.70
CA PHE A 6 5.74 9.79 -6.78
C PHE A 6 5.34 9.04 -5.51
N ILE A 7 4.71 7.87 -5.64
CA ILE A 7 4.23 7.08 -4.50
C ILE A 7 5.40 6.65 -3.61
N ALA A 8 6.51 6.19 -4.18
CA ALA A 8 7.69 5.79 -3.43
C ALA A 8 8.28 6.92 -2.56
N LYS A 9 8.18 8.19 -3.00
CA LYS A 9 8.61 9.35 -2.19
C LYS A 9 7.71 9.60 -0.97
N LEU A 10 6.47 9.12 -1.01
CA LEU A 10 5.48 9.26 0.07
C LEU A 10 5.50 8.08 1.04
N GLU A 11 6.14 6.97 0.66
CA GLU A 11 6.23 5.76 1.47
C GLU A 11 7.48 5.82 2.35
N GLY A 12 7.29 5.53 3.64
CA GLY A 12 8.42 5.13 4.48
C GLY A 12 8.79 3.68 4.14
N SER A 13 10.07 3.37 4.16
CA SER A 13 10.54 2.00 3.97
C SER A 13 11.52 1.59 5.07
N SER A 14 11.52 0.31 5.42
CA SER A 14 12.46 -0.27 6.38
C SER A 14 13.04 -1.58 5.86
N ARG A 15 14.36 -1.65 5.75
CA ARG A 15 15.08 -2.91 5.49
C ARG A 15 15.22 -3.81 6.71
N LYS A 16 14.94 -3.28 7.91
CA LYS A 16 14.92 -4.07 9.14
C LYS A 16 13.48 -4.45 9.45
N GLY A 17 13.26 -5.73 9.74
CA GLY A 17 11.98 -6.24 10.19
C GLY A 17 11.53 -5.52 11.46
N TYR A 18 10.25 -5.20 11.52
CA TYR A 18 9.61 -4.61 12.69
C TYR A 18 8.17 -5.10 12.81
N VAL A 19 7.54 -4.96 13.97
CA VAL A 19 6.11 -5.28 14.15
C VAL A 19 5.36 -3.97 14.46
N PRO A 20 4.52 -3.47 13.54
CA PRO A 20 3.77 -2.24 13.77
C PRO A 20 2.71 -2.41 14.87
N ASP A 21 2.76 -1.58 15.92
CA ASP A 21 1.74 -1.47 16.98
C ASP A 21 1.22 -2.84 17.47
N PRO A 22 2.09 -3.71 18.03
CA PRO A 22 1.76 -5.10 18.35
C PRO A 22 0.66 -5.26 19.41
N GLU A 23 0.35 -4.20 20.15
CA GLU A 23 -0.70 -4.19 21.19
C GLU A 23 -2.09 -3.96 20.61
N ASN A 24 -2.21 -3.10 19.58
CA ASN A 24 -3.51 -2.67 19.05
C ASN A 24 -3.77 -3.11 17.60
N SER A 25 -2.76 -3.58 16.89
CA SER A 25 -2.87 -4.05 15.51
C SER A 25 -2.94 -5.58 15.41
N GLN A 26 -3.27 -6.10 14.24
CA GLN A 26 -3.12 -7.53 13.91
C GLN A 26 -1.86 -7.78 13.07
N SER A 27 -0.94 -6.81 13.00
CA SER A 27 0.19 -6.90 12.09
C SER A 27 1.21 -7.95 12.50
N GLY A 28 1.88 -8.52 11.50
CA GLY A 28 3.05 -9.37 11.69
C GLY A 28 4.36 -8.62 11.48
N VAL A 29 5.43 -9.39 11.25
CA VAL A 29 6.72 -8.80 10.87
C VAL A 29 6.56 -8.12 9.51
N THR A 30 6.95 -6.85 9.47
CA THR A 30 6.81 -5.96 8.33
C THR A 30 8.18 -5.47 7.88
N VAL A 31 8.38 -5.37 6.56
CA VAL A 31 9.59 -4.84 5.90
C VAL A 31 9.22 -4.01 4.66
N ALA A 32 10.22 -3.38 4.04
CA ALA A 32 10.10 -2.56 2.85
C ALA A 32 9.01 -1.46 3.04
N CYS A 33 8.24 -1.14 2.00
CA CYS A 33 7.14 -0.18 2.08
C CYS A 33 5.88 -0.78 2.74
N GLY A 34 6.01 -1.29 3.96
CA GLY A 34 4.87 -1.82 4.72
C GLY A 34 4.39 -3.20 4.28
N PHE A 35 5.27 -4.03 3.73
CA PHE A 35 4.96 -5.43 3.39
C PHE A 35 4.88 -6.27 4.67
N ASP A 36 3.65 -6.49 5.14
CA ASP A 36 3.36 -7.33 6.31
C ASP A 36 3.41 -8.81 5.92
N ILE A 37 4.49 -9.49 6.35
CA ILE A 37 4.76 -10.90 6.06
C ILE A 37 3.80 -11.81 6.83
N GLY A 38 3.36 -11.38 8.02
CA GLY A 38 2.46 -12.18 8.86
C GLY A 38 1.06 -12.34 8.27
N GLN A 39 0.69 -11.49 7.32
CA GLN A 39 -0.59 -11.52 6.60
C GLN A 39 -0.51 -12.28 5.26
N ARG A 40 0.61 -12.96 4.98
CA ARG A 40 0.87 -13.69 3.73
C ARG A 40 0.66 -15.18 3.90
N ASP A 41 0.73 -15.89 2.78
CA ASP A 41 0.78 -17.35 2.72
C ASP A 41 2.17 -17.85 2.29
N VAL A 42 2.58 -19.03 2.77
CA VAL A 42 3.89 -19.60 2.44
C VAL A 42 4.00 -19.88 0.94
N THR A 43 2.93 -20.40 0.33
CA THR A 43 2.89 -20.70 -1.10
C THR A 43 2.99 -19.41 -1.93
N GLU A 44 2.34 -18.34 -1.48
CA GLU A 44 2.45 -17.01 -2.10
C GLU A 44 3.91 -16.53 -2.08
N ILE A 45 4.55 -16.53 -0.91
CA ILE A 45 5.95 -16.09 -0.75
C ILE A 45 6.90 -16.91 -1.63
N CYS A 46 6.79 -18.23 -1.61
CA CYS A 46 7.68 -19.10 -2.40
C CYS A 46 7.47 -18.98 -3.92
N ASN A 47 6.27 -18.63 -4.37
CA ASN A 47 6.00 -18.39 -5.78
C ASN A 47 6.39 -16.98 -6.23
N ALA A 48 6.37 -16.01 -5.31
CA ALA A 48 6.60 -14.60 -5.61
C ALA A 48 8.09 -14.24 -5.70
N PHE A 49 8.93 -14.89 -4.89
CA PHE A 49 10.32 -14.46 -4.66
C PHE A 49 11.33 -15.56 -4.98
N PRO A 50 12.58 -15.19 -5.29
CA PRO A 50 13.68 -16.14 -5.36
C PRO A 50 13.83 -16.93 -4.05
N ALA A 51 14.33 -18.17 -4.14
CA ALA A 51 14.42 -19.09 -3.00
C ALA A 51 15.12 -18.46 -1.78
N GLU A 52 16.22 -17.74 -1.99
CA GLU A 52 16.96 -17.08 -0.90
C GLU A 52 16.12 -16.05 -0.13
N LEU A 53 15.34 -15.25 -0.85
CA LEU A 53 14.45 -14.26 -0.24
C LEU A 53 13.23 -14.94 0.40
N ALA A 54 12.65 -15.93 -0.26
CA ALA A 54 11.54 -16.70 0.30
C ALA A 54 11.94 -17.40 1.61
N ASP A 55 13.13 -18.02 1.68
CA ASP A 55 13.66 -18.65 2.87
C ASP A 55 13.88 -17.65 4.02
N LYS A 56 14.23 -16.40 3.71
CA LYS A 56 14.29 -15.31 4.70
C LYS A 56 12.92 -14.92 5.23
N LEU A 57 11.87 -14.89 4.40
CA LEU A 57 10.55 -14.35 4.75
C LEU A 57 9.63 -15.40 5.38
N THR A 58 9.67 -16.64 4.90
CA THR A 58 8.77 -17.73 5.34
C THR A 58 8.71 -17.98 6.86
N PRO A 59 9.79 -17.79 7.67
CA PRO A 59 9.70 -17.96 9.12
C PRO A 59 8.71 -17.03 9.82
N TYR A 60 8.34 -15.91 9.20
CA TYR A 60 7.44 -14.90 9.80
C TYR A 60 6.00 -14.98 9.27
N VAL A 61 5.75 -15.83 8.28
CA VAL A 61 4.42 -16.00 7.67
C VAL A 61 3.40 -16.49 8.68
N GLY A 62 2.21 -15.90 8.68
CA GLY A 62 1.11 -16.24 9.59
C GLY A 62 1.29 -15.78 11.04
N LYS A 63 2.48 -15.31 11.43
CA LYS A 63 2.77 -14.85 12.79
C LYS A 63 2.35 -13.39 12.93
N THR A 64 1.58 -13.08 13.97
CA THR A 64 1.08 -11.72 14.23
C THR A 64 1.31 -11.29 15.68
N LYS A 65 1.22 -9.99 15.95
CA LYS A 65 1.30 -9.40 17.30
C LYS A 65 2.53 -9.87 18.08
N GLN A 66 2.31 -10.38 19.30
CA GLN A 66 3.35 -10.84 20.19
C GLN A 66 4.11 -12.04 19.65
N GLU A 67 3.46 -12.93 18.89
CA GLU A 67 4.14 -14.07 18.27
C GLU A 67 5.14 -13.59 17.21
N ALA A 68 4.75 -12.63 16.38
CA ALA A 68 5.65 -11.99 15.42
C ALA A 68 6.83 -11.31 16.12
N LEU A 69 6.58 -10.61 17.23
CA LEU A 69 7.63 -9.90 17.98
C LEU A 69 8.62 -10.89 18.62
N VAL A 70 8.13 -11.97 19.22
CA VAL A 70 8.98 -13.02 19.79
C VAL A 70 9.83 -13.67 18.70
N CYS A 71 9.22 -14.01 17.56
CA CYS A 71 9.93 -14.58 16.43
C CYS A 71 11.03 -13.64 15.91
N LEU A 72 10.71 -12.36 15.74
CA LEU A 72 11.66 -11.35 15.26
C LEU A 72 12.82 -11.10 16.23
N ASN A 73 12.57 -11.17 17.54
CA ASN A 73 13.62 -11.04 18.55
C ASN A 73 14.56 -12.26 18.55
N GLN A 74 14.05 -13.45 18.27
CA GLN A 74 14.85 -14.69 18.19
C GLN A 74 15.61 -14.79 16.87
N GLN A 75 14.98 -14.32 15.79
CA GLN A 75 15.53 -14.31 14.45
C GLN A 75 15.29 -12.91 13.85
N PRO A 76 16.27 -12.00 13.96
CA PRO A 76 16.15 -10.69 13.33
C PRO A 76 16.11 -10.80 11.81
N LEU A 77 15.22 -10.04 11.18
CA LEU A 77 15.12 -9.94 9.73
C LEU A 77 15.80 -8.65 9.24
N GLU A 78 16.70 -8.79 8.29
CA GLU A 78 17.24 -7.68 7.50
C GLU A 78 17.27 -8.09 6.02
N ILE A 79 16.81 -7.20 5.15
CA ILE A 79 16.78 -7.39 3.70
C ILE A 79 17.76 -6.44 2.99
N THR A 80 18.27 -6.82 1.83
CA THR A 80 19.12 -5.95 1.02
C THR A 80 18.29 -4.90 0.26
N PRO A 81 18.91 -3.84 -0.29
CA PRO A 81 18.21 -2.91 -1.17
C PRO A 81 17.57 -3.56 -2.40
N GLU A 82 18.20 -4.62 -2.94
CA GLU A 82 17.68 -5.38 -4.07
C GLU A 82 16.43 -6.18 -3.66
N GLU A 83 16.47 -6.86 -2.52
CA GLU A 83 15.33 -7.58 -1.95
C GLU A 83 14.16 -6.63 -1.61
N GLU A 84 14.47 -5.44 -1.07
CA GLU A 84 13.50 -4.38 -0.83
C GLU A 84 12.79 -3.95 -2.13
N ALA A 85 13.55 -3.79 -3.22
CA ALA A 85 12.98 -3.46 -4.52
C ALA A 85 12.10 -4.59 -5.09
N GLU A 86 12.48 -5.86 -4.92
CA GLU A 86 11.67 -7.01 -5.32
C GLU A 86 10.34 -7.09 -4.54
N ILE A 87 10.40 -6.94 -3.22
CA ILE A 87 9.23 -6.94 -2.34
C ILE A 87 8.29 -5.79 -2.71
N ASN A 88 8.82 -4.59 -2.90
CA ASN A 88 8.02 -3.43 -3.26
C ASN A 88 7.35 -3.62 -4.62
N LYS A 89 8.09 -4.09 -5.63
CA LYS A 89 7.53 -4.40 -6.96
C LYS A 89 6.37 -5.38 -6.87
N PHE A 90 6.53 -6.46 -6.11
CA PHE A 90 5.48 -7.46 -5.93
C PHE A 90 4.25 -6.90 -5.21
N SER A 91 4.47 -6.23 -4.07
CA SER A 91 3.38 -5.64 -3.27
C SER A 91 2.62 -4.57 -4.04
N HIS A 92 3.33 -3.72 -4.78
CA HIS A 92 2.75 -2.67 -5.61
C HIS A 92 1.90 -3.24 -6.73
N ALA A 93 2.37 -4.28 -7.42
CA ALA A 93 1.62 -4.95 -8.48
C ALA A 93 0.30 -5.54 -7.95
N GLN A 94 0.31 -6.22 -6.80
CA GLN A 94 -0.91 -6.76 -6.20
C GLN A 94 -1.90 -5.67 -5.80
N ALA A 95 -1.43 -4.59 -5.19
CA ALA A 95 -2.32 -3.53 -4.76
C ALA A 95 -2.85 -2.71 -5.95
N GLU A 96 -2.10 -2.57 -7.05
CA GLU A 96 -2.62 -2.06 -8.32
C GLU A 96 -3.72 -2.96 -8.88
N GLU A 97 -3.49 -4.28 -8.96
CA GLU A 97 -4.49 -5.23 -9.46
C GLU A 97 -5.78 -5.17 -8.64
N ARG A 98 -5.66 -5.21 -7.30
CA ARG A 98 -6.79 -5.09 -6.39
C ARG A 98 -7.53 -3.76 -6.56
N LEU A 99 -6.80 -2.65 -6.76
CA LEU A 99 -7.41 -1.35 -7.01
C LEU A 99 -8.23 -1.36 -8.32
N LYS A 100 -7.68 -1.91 -9.41
CA LYS A 100 -8.39 -2.02 -10.69
C LYS A 100 -9.65 -2.87 -10.56
N GLN A 101 -9.59 -3.98 -9.82
CA GLN A 101 -10.76 -4.81 -9.53
C GLN A 101 -11.82 -4.04 -8.73
N GLN A 102 -11.43 -3.30 -7.68
CA GLN A 102 -12.34 -2.46 -6.91
C GLN A 102 -12.96 -1.35 -7.77
N TRP A 103 -12.16 -0.72 -8.62
CA TRP A 103 -12.63 0.31 -9.55
C TRP A 103 -13.67 -0.25 -10.51
N GLN A 104 -13.39 -1.39 -11.15
CA GLN A 104 -14.34 -2.07 -12.03
C GLN A 104 -15.65 -2.42 -11.30
N ALA A 105 -15.55 -2.92 -10.06
CA ALA A 105 -16.72 -3.27 -9.25
C ALA A 105 -17.53 -2.05 -8.76
N SER A 106 -16.94 -0.84 -8.77
CA SER A 106 -17.62 0.37 -8.29
C SER A 106 -18.75 0.86 -9.21
N GLY A 107 -18.80 0.39 -10.46
CA GLY A 107 -19.72 0.90 -11.47
C GLY A 107 -19.32 2.25 -12.08
N ALA A 108 -18.06 2.68 -11.87
CA ALA A 108 -17.50 3.85 -12.55
C ALA A 108 -17.66 3.72 -14.08
N ARG A 109 -18.06 4.82 -14.72
CA ARG A 109 -18.33 4.84 -16.17
C ARG A 109 -17.07 4.81 -17.03
N THR A 110 -15.95 5.24 -16.46
CA THR A 110 -14.65 5.32 -17.14
C THR A 110 -13.74 4.23 -16.60
N SER A 111 -12.97 3.57 -17.47
CA SER A 111 -11.95 2.62 -17.02
C SER A 111 -10.90 3.31 -16.17
N PHE A 112 -10.32 2.60 -15.21
CA PHE A 112 -9.23 3.15 -14.40
C PHE A 112 -8.03 3.56 -15.27
N ASP A 113 -7.71 2.73 -16.28
CA ASP A 113 -6.57 2.96 -17.16
C ASP A 113 -6.77 4.17 -18.10
N ASP A 114 -8.03 4.56 -18.34
CA ASP A 114 -8.41 5.73 -19.16
C ASP A 114 -8.38 7.05 -18.37
N LEU A 115 -8.20 6.99 -17.05
CA LEU A 115 -8.06 8.20 -16.25
C LEU A 115 -6.75 8.92 -16.57
N PRO A 116 -6.67 10.24 -16.37
CA PRO A 116 -5.40 10.95 -16.40
C PRO A 116 -4.40 10.39 -15.38
N SER A 117 -3.10 10.44 -15.71
CA SER A 117 -2.04 9.84 -14.86
C SER A 117 -2.02 10.41 -13.44
N ALA A 118 -2.26 11.72 -13.28
CA ALA A 118 -2.36 12.36 -11.97
C ALA A 118 -3.49 11.74 -11.13
N CYS A 119 -4.68 11.57 -11.72
CA CYS A 119 -5.81 10.93 -11.05
C CYS A 119 -5.52 9.47 -10.69
N GLN A 120 -4.97 8.68 -11.63
CA GLN A 120 -4.57 7.29 -11.36
C GLN A 120 -3.60 7.22 -10.18
N THR A 121 -2.60 8.09 -10.17
CA THR A 121 -1.54 8.12 -9.15
C THR A 121 -2.08 8.50 -7.78
N VAL A 122 -2.95 9.51 -7.70
CA VAL A 122 -3.56 9.94 -6.45
C VAL A 122 -4.44 8.84 -5.86
N ILE A 123 -5.29 8.21 -6.68
CA ILE A 123 -6.13 7.10 -6.23
C ILE A 123 -5.26 5.93 -5.76
N ALA A 124 -4.22 5.57 -6.53
CA ALA A 124 -3.29 4.51 -6.18
C ALA A 124 -2.54 4.79 -4.88
N SER A 125 -2.05 6.02 -4.67
CA SER A 125 -1.36 6.40 -3.44
C SER A 125 -2.24 6.24 -2.19
N VAL A 126 -3.50 6.66 -2.26
CA VAL A 126 -4.45 6.46 -1.14
C VAL A 126 -4.76 4.97 -0.96
N ALA A 127 -4.91 4.21 -2.06
CA ALA A 127 -5.16 2.77 -2.03
C ALA A 127 -4.00 1.96 -1.44
N PHE A 128 -2.75 2.35 -1.67
CA PHE A 128 -1.60 1.70 -1.04
C PHE A 128 -1.62 1.84 0.47
N GLN A 129 -2.07 2.98 0.99
CA GLN A 129 -2.12 3.20 2.44
C GLN A 129 -3.34 2.58 3.12
N TYR A 130 -4.51 2.61 2.47
CA TYR A 130 -5.77 2.20 3.09
C TYR A 130 -6.32 0.87 2.58
N GLY A 131 -5.77 0.32 1.50
CA GLY A 131 -6.28 -0.89 0.87
C GLY A 131 -7.65 -0.65 0.24
N ASN A 132 -8.71 -1.22 0.83
CA ASN A 132 -10.07 -1.10 0.32
C ASN A 132 -10.64 0.31 0.55
N LEU A 133 -10.61 1.14 -0.49
CA LEU A 133 -11.03 2.54 -0.41
C LEU A 133 -12.53 2.69 -0.15
N ALA A 134 -13.35 1.79 -0.68
CA ALA A 134 -14.80 1.82 -0.45
C ALA A 134 -15.16 1.64 1.04
N GLN A 135 -14.39 0.82 1.77
CA GLN A 135 -14.61 0.60 3.20
C GLN A 135 -13.88 1.60 4.08
N ARG A 136 -12.62 1.93 3.74
CA ARG A 136 -11.72 2.68 4.61
C ARG A 136 -11.78 4.18 4.39
N THR A 137 -12.11 4.63 3.18
CA THR A 137 -12.17 6.04 2.80
C THR A 137 -13.39 6.30 1.89
N PRO A 138 -14.62 5.97 2.32
CA PRO A 138 -15.80 5.90 1.45
C PRO A 138 -16.12 7.23 0.75
N ASN A 139 -15.91 8.36 1.42
CA ASN A 139 -16.14 9.68 0.83
C ASN A 139 -15.21 9.95 -0.35
N PHE A 140 -13.92 9.71 -0.17
CA PHE A 140 -12.92 9.86 -1.23
C PHE A 140 -13.21 8.91 -2.39
N TRP A 141 -13.51 7.64 -2.07
CA TRP A 141 -13.82 6.64 -3.08
C TRP A 141 -15.03 7.01 -3.94
N ARG A 142 -16.12 7.46 -3.31
CA ARG A 142 -17.32 7.92 -4.03
C ARG A 142 -17.01 9.10 -4.95
N GLN A 143 -16.20 10.06 -4.51
CA GLN A 143 -15.85 11.24 -5.30
C GLN A 143 -15.05 10.86 -6.55
N VAL A 144 -14.00 10.05 -6.40
CA VAL A 144 -13.16 9.66 -7.54
C VAL A 144 -13.89 8.76 -8.54
N THR A 145 -14.73 7.83 -8.07
CA THR A 145 -15.50 6.93 -8.95
C THR A 145 -16.68 7.62 -9.66
N SER A 146 -17.14 8.77 -9.15
CA SER A 146 -18.10 9.66 -9.82
C SER A 146 -17.45 10.80 -10.61
N LEU A 147 -16.12 10.84 -10.69
CA LEU A 147 -15.33 11.88 -11.35
C LEU A 147 -15.55 13.30 -10.78
N ASP A 148 -15.97 13.40 -9.52
CA ASP A 148 -16.10 14.67 -8.79
C ASP A 148 -14.74 15.09 -8.22
N TRP A 149 -13.86 15.51 -9.12
CA TRP A 149 -12.46 15.81 -8.80
C TRP A 149 -12.29 17.02 -7.88
N GLN A 150 -13.17 18.01 -7.97
CA GLN A 150 -13.15 19.17 -7.07
C GLN A 150 -13.48 18.76 -5.64
N ALA A 151 -14.48 17.89 -5.45
CA ALA A 151 -14.78 17.35 -4.13
C ALA A 151 -13.69 16.40 -3.62
N ALA A 152 -13.07 15.60 -4.50
CA ALA A 152 -11.93 14.76 -4.15
C ALA A 152 -10.72 15.61 -3.70
N LEU A 153 -10.42 16.71 -4.40
CA LEU A 153 -9.36 17.65 -4.03
C LEU A 153 -9.63 18.27 -2.65
N ALA A 154 -10.84 18.81 -2.44
CA ALA A 154 -11.22 19.38 -1.14
C ALA A 154 -11.14 18.35 0.00
N ASN A 155 -11.51 17.10 -0.28
CA ASN A 155 -11.38 16.00 0.68
C ASN A 155 -9.92 15.68 0.98
N LEU A 156 -9.03 15.58 -0.02
CA LEU A 156 -7.59 15.38 0.23
C LEU A 156 -6.98 16.49 1.10
N ARG A 157 -7.33 17.75 0.84
CA ARG A 157 -6.88 18.89 1.66
C ARG A 157 -7.33 18.81 3.12
N ASN A 158 -8.44 18.12 3.40
CA ASN A 158 -9.03 17.98 4.73
C ASN A 158 -9.41 16.53 5.06
N PHE A 159 -8.49 15.60 4.82
CA PHE A 159 -8.78 14.16 4.86
C PHE A 159 -9.06 13.62 6.27
N GLY A 160 -8.52 14.28 7.30
CA GLY A 160 -8.73 13.93 8.71
C GLY A 160 -7.92 12.73 9.22
N ASP A 161 -6.91 12.27 8.47
CA ASP A 161 -5.99 11.24 8.92
C ASP A 161 -4.75 11.82 9.65
N LYS A 162 -3.88 10.92 10.10
CA LYS A 162 -2.59 11.29 10.73
C LYS A 162 -1.49 11.62 9.73
N TYR A 163 -1.80 11.75 8.44
CA TYR A 163 -0.84 11.94 7.35
C TYR A 163 -1.13 13.18 6.47
N PRO A 164 -1.39 14.37 7.05
CA PRO A 164 -1.82 15.54 6.30
C PRO A 164 -0.80 16.00 5.25
N THR A 165 0.51 15.85 5.50
CA THR A 165 1.55 16.19 4.53
C THR A 165 1.43 15.33 3.26
N ARG A 166 1.23 14.01 3.42
CA ARG A 166 1.06 13.09 2.29
C ARG A 166 -0.20 13.42 1.50
N ARG A 167 -1.31 13.65 2.19
CA ARG A 167 -2.60 14.04 1.58
C ARG A 167 -2.51 15.35 0.81
N ASN A 168 -1.76 16.33 1.32
CA ASN A 168 -1.54 17.59 0.61
C ASN A 168 -0.68 17.45 -0.64
N LEU A 169 0.34 16.59 -0.63
CA LEU A 169 1.13 16.32 -1.84
C LEU A 169 0.30 15.62 -2.93
N GLU A 170 -0.59 14.71 -2.53
CA GLU A 170 -1.56 14.09 -3.45
C GLU A 170 -2.58 15.12 -3.97
N ALA A 171 -3.02 16.05 -3.11
CA ALA A 171 -3.87 17.16 -3.51
C ALA A 171 -3.17 18.09 -4.50
N ASP A 172 -1.90 18.45 -4.28
CA ASP A 172 -1.11 19.29 -5.19
C ASP A 172 -1.00 18.63 -6.58
N LEU A 173 -0.76 17.31 -6.62
CA LEU A 173 -0.70 16.55 -7.87
C LEU A 173 -2.04 16.54 -8.60
N LEU A 174 -3.16 16.42 -7.87
CA LEU A 174 -4.50 16.47 -8.46
C LEU A 174 -4.83 17.88 -8.96
N GLU A 175 -4.55 18.91 -8.16
CA GLU A 175 -4.82 20.32 -8.47
C GLU A 175 -4.08 20.80 -9.73
N ALA A 176 -2.84 20.36 -9.93
CA ALA A 176 -2.08 20.68 -11.13
C ALA A 176 -2.69 20.10 -12.42
N HIS A 177 -3.65 19.19 -12.32
CA HIS A 177 -4.28 18.50 -13.44
C HIS A 177 -5.71 18.98 -13.74
N ILE A 178 -6.48 19.37 -12.73
CA ILE A 178 -7.93 19.61 -12.84
C ILE A 178 -8.32 21.06 -13.11
#